data_AF-A0A3B9TXY7-F1
#
_entry.id   AF-A0A3B9TXY7-F1
#
_cell.length_a   1.000
_cell.length_b   1.000
_cell.length_c   1.000
_cell.angle_alpha   90.00
_cell.angle_beta   90.00
_cell.angle_gamma   90.00
#
_symmetry.space_group_name_H-M   'P 1'
#
loop_
_entity.id
_entity.type
_entity.pdbx_description
1 polymer ?
#
loop_
_entity_poly.entity_id
_entity_poly.type
_entity_poly.pdbx_seq_one_letter_code
_entity_poly.pdbx_strand_id
1 'polypeptide(L)'
;MAGEGAIPPVKGPALQNRLADAFDVTVRPTAGEAPLVETLANDLRAVVTTPQELPVDQQPPMVSDRLPALLDAMPVSPLAEVLRPLARDLDWYQIFDSSHTDPSLAGGLMAGQVIGGRGKLHSKDLYLGLFLLAPHVTYPLHQHAALEIYHVLSGEIYIRHGREKLSMHVTAGEHSVTPPHQVHELRTGTEA
;
A
#
# COMPACT_ATOMS: atom_id res chain seq x y z
N MET A 1 -12.92 10.88 -45.23
CA MET A 1 -11.49 10.52 -45.25
C MET A 1 -10.84 11.38 -44.17
N ALA A 2 -10.40 10.92 -43.00
CA ALA A 2 -10.16 9.59 -42.45
C ALA A 2 -10.66 9.57 -40.99
N GLY A 3 -11.06 8.39 -40.52
CA GLY A 3 -11.72 8.17 -39.23
C GLY A 3 -10.78 8.20 -38.03
N GLU A 4 -11.40 8.47 -36.87
CA GLU A 4 -10.86 8.29 -35.54
C GLU A 4 -10.27 6.88 -35.38
N GLY A 5 -8.97 6.82 -35.09
CA GLY A 5 -8.34 5.63 -34.53
C GLY A 5 -8.58 5.62 -33.03
N ALA A 6 -9.79 5.24 -32.59
CA ALA A 6 -10.01 4.90 -31.19
C ALA A 6 -9.11 3.71 -30.86
N ILE A 7 -8.16 3.91 -29.95
CA ILE A 7 -7.36 2.83 -29.38
C ILE A 7 -8.35 1.88 -28.70
N PRO A 8 -8.45 0.61 -29.11
CA PRO A 8 -9.38 -0.32 -28.49
C PRO A 8 -9.04 -0.47 -27.01
N PRO A 9 -10.03 -0.52 -26.10
CA PRO A 9 -9.77 -0.77 -24.70
C PRO A 9 -9.06 -2.12 -24.55
N VAL A 10 -7.92 -2.13 -23.87
CA VAL A 10 -7.08 -3.30 -23.65
C VAL A 10 -7.93 -4.38 -22.96
N LYS A 11 -8.11 -5.53 -23.63
CA LYS A 11 -8.90 -6.68 -23.15
C LYS A 11 -8.18 -7.47 -22.05
N GLY A 12 -7.92 -6.83 -20.92
CA GLY A 12 -7.48 -7.49 -19.68
C GLY A 12 -8.52 -7.34 -18.57
N PRO A 13 -8.52 -8.20 -17.53
CA PRO A 13 -9.33 -7.95 -16.34
C PRO A 13 -8.99 -6.57 -15.75
N ALA A 14 -10.01 -5.87 -15.27
CA ALA A 14 -9.85 -4.57 -14.62
C ALA A 14 -8.74 -4.64 -13.55
N LEU A 15 -7.92 -3.59 -13.42
CA LEU A 15 -6.77 -3.60 -12.52
C LEU A 15 -7.13 -4.00 -11.08
N GLN A 16 -8.29 -3.56 -10.59
CA GLN A 16 -8.82 -3.94 -9.28
C GLN A 16 -9.05 -5.45 -9.10
N ASN A 17 -9.53 -6.15 -10.15
CA ASN A 17 -9.70 -7.61 -10.11
C ASN A 17 -8.34 -8.31 -10.09
N ARG A 18 -7.36 -7.82 -10.87
CA ARG A 18 -6.00 -8.38 -10.82
C ARG A 18 -5.35 -8.20 -9.45
N LEU A 19 -5.56 -7.06 -8.81
CA LEU A 19 -5.09 -6.81 -7.44
C LEU A 19 -5.77 -7.74 -6.43
N ALA A 20 -7.08 -7.91 -6.52
CA ALA A 20 -7.83 -8.82 -5.64
C ALA A 20 -7.40 -10.28 -5.83
N ASP A 21 -7.25 -10.75 -7.07
CA ASP A 21 -6.81 -12.12 -7.37
C ASP A 21 -5.36 -12.35 -6.87
N ALA A 22 -4.47 -11.38 -7.10
CA ALA A 22 -3.11 -11.44 -6.57
C ALA A 22 -3.08 -11.42 -5.03
N PHE A 23 -3.95 -10.64 -4.40
CA PHE A 23 -4.09 -10.55 -2.95
C PHE A 23 -4.56 -11.87 -2.35
N ASP A 24 -5.61 -12.50 -2.89
CA ASP A 24 -6.11 -13.82 -2.43
C ASP A 24 -5.04 -14.91 -2.55
N VAL A 25 -4.21 -14.86 -3.59
CA VAL A 25 -3.13 -15.83 -3.78
C VAL A 25 -1.89 -15.50 -2.94
N THR A 26 -1.71 -14.27 -2.45
CA THR A 26 -0.50 -13.91 -1.71
C THR A 26 -0.73 -13.89 -0.20
N VAL A 27 -1.84 -13.33 0.26
CA VAL A 27 -2.15 -13.20 1.68
C VAL A 27 -2.71 -14.51 2.21
N ARG A 28 -2.20 -14.96 3.35
CA ARG A 28 -2.49 -16.27 3.96
C ARG A 28 -2.99 -16.08 5.38
N PRO A 29 -4.24 -15.64 5.58
CA PRO A 29 -4.75 -15.33 6.91
C PRO A 29 -4.83 -16.57 7.79
N THR A 30 -4.73 -16.38 9.10
CA THR A 30 -5.22 -17.36 10.07
C THR A 30 -6.74 -17.52 9.96
N ALA A 31 -7.29 -18.58 10.56
CA ALA A 31 -8.74 -18.80 10.57
C ALA A 31 -9.53 -17.64 11.19
N GLY A 32 -8.94 -16.91 12.15
CA GLY A 32 -9.57 -15.75 12.77
C GLY A 32 -9.52 -14.48 11.91
N GLU A 33 -8.56 -14.38 11.01
CA GLU A 33 -8.36 -13.23 10.12
C GLU A 33 -9.11 -13.39 8.79
N ALA A 34 -9.41 -14.62 8.38
CA ALA A 34 -10.01 -14.94 7.09
C ALA A 34 -11.23 -14.07 6.74
N PRO A 35 -12.22 -13.83 7.63
CA PRO A 35 -13.37 -12.99 7.29
C PRO A 35 -12.99 -11.54 6.94
N LEU A 36 -11.96 -10.99 7.58
CA LEU A 36 -11.50 -9.61 7.32
C LEU A 36 -10.73 -9.54 5.99
N VAL A 37 -9.86 -10.52 5.74
CA VAL A 37 -9.12 -10.62 4.47
C VAL A 37 -10.07 -10.82 3.29
N GLU A 38 -11.06 -11.71 3.44
CA GLU A 38 -12.12 -11.91 2.43
C GLU A 38 -12.94 -10.65 2.19
N THR A 39 -13.25 -9.88 3.24
CA THR A 39 -13.94 -8.60 3.12
C THR A 39 -13.15 -7.65 2.22
N LEU A 40 -11.85 -7.44 2.48
CA LEU A 40 -11.03 -6.56 1.65
C LEU A 40 -10.93 -7.04 0.20
N ALA A 41 -10.77 -8.34 -0.03
CA ALA A 41 -10.69 -8.90 -1.37
C ALA A 41 -12.00 -8.71 -2.16
N ASN A 42 -13.15 -8.87 -1.49
CA ASN A 42 -14.46 -8.62 -2.09
C ASN A 42 -14.67 -7.13 -2.39
N ASP A 43 -14.29 -6.24 -1.46
CA ASP A 43 -14.37 -4.80 -1.65
C ASP A 43 -13.49 -4.34 -2.82
N LEU A 44 -12.28 -4.92 -2.99
CA LEU A 44 -11.43 -4.65 -4.15
C LEU A 44 -12.06 -5.07 -5.48
N ARG A 45 -12.84 -6.15 -5.51
CA ARG A 45 -13.55 -6.57 -6.73
C ARG A 45 -14.76 -5.69 -7.01
N ALA A 46 -15.44 -5.24 -5.96
CA ALA A 46 -16.70 -4.51 -6.05
C ALA A 46 -16.52 -2.99 -6.17
N VAL A 47 -15.36 -2.44 -5.78
CA VAL A 47 -15.15 -0.99 -5.73
C VAL A 47 -15.37 -0.36 -7.11
N VAL A 48 -16.19 0.68 -7.12
CA VAL A 48 -16.37 1.54 -8.28
C VAL A 48 -15.18 2.49 -8.35
N THR A 49 -14.48 2.46 -9.48
CA THR A 49 -13.32 3.32 -9.72
C THR A 49 -13.51 4.13 -10.99
N THR A 50 -12.85 5.29 -11.05
CA THR A 50 -12.71 6.08 -12.28
C THR A 50 -11.23 6.26 -12.57
N PRO A 51 -10.75 6.00 -13.80
CA PRO A 51 -9.37 6.30 -14.16
C PRO A 51 -9.03 7.77 -13.92
N GLN A 52 -7.86 8.02 -13.37
CA GLN A 52 -7.32 9.35 -13.11
C GLN A 52 -5.92 9.46 -13.69
N GLU A 53 -5.67 10.53 -14.45
CA GLU A 53 -4.32 10.90 -14.84
C GLU A 53 -3.59 11.43 -13.60
N LEU A 54 -2.41 10.88 -13.36
CA LEU A 54 -1.56 11.31 -12.26
C LEU A 54 -0.64 12.45 -12.73
N PRO A 55 -0.32 13.42 -11.86
CA PRO A 55 0.67 14.42 -12.20
C PRO A 55 2.00 13.74 -12.55
N VAL A 56 2.71 14.31 -13.53
CA VAL A 56 4.03 13.84 -13.99
C VAL A 56 5.14 14.36 -13.06
N ASP A 57 4.78 14.88 -11.88
CA ASP A 57 5.67 15.65 -11.01
C ASP A 57 6.81 14.80 -10.42
N GLN A 58 7.86 15.49 -9.99
CA GLN A 58 9.04 14.88 -9.39
C GLN A 58 8.65 14.03 -8.17
N GLN A 59 9.06 12.77 -8.19
CA GLN A 59 9.00 11.90 -7.03
C GLN A 59 9.76 12.54 -5.85
N PRO A 60 9.29 12.38 -4.60
CA PRO A 60 10.05 12.78 -3.44
C PRO A 60 11.45 12.14 -3.48
N PRO A 61 12.55 12.86 -3.16
CA PRO A 61 13.91 12.34 -3.30
C PRO A 61 14.13 10.98 -2.64
N MET A 62 13.56 10.80 -1.44
CA MET A 62 13.63 9.55 -0.69
C MET A 62 12.99 8.35 -1.43
N VAL A 63 11.93 8.59 -2.22
CA VAL A 63 11.34 7.56 -3.08
C VAL A 63 12.29 7.23 -4.22
N SER A 64 12.79 8.24 -4.94
CA SER A 64 13.73 8.01 -6.04
C SER A 64 15.01 7.30 -5.59
N ASP A 65 15.50 7.61 -4.39
CA ASP A 65 16.72 7.04 -3.83
C ASP A 65 16.55 5.58 -3.39
N ARG A 66 15.39 5.21 -2.82
CA ARG A 66 15.19 3.90 -2.15
C ARG A 66 14.36 2.91 -2.94
N LEU A 67 13.36 3.39 -3.69
CA LEU A 67 12.39 2.53 -4.36
C LEU A 67 13.05 1.49 -5.29
N PRO A 68 14.09 1.80 -6.09
CA PRO A 68 14.70 0.80 -6.97
C PRO A 68 15.22 -0.44 -6.21
N ALA A 69 15.98 -0.24 -5.14
CA ALA A 69 16.53 -1.33 -4.34
C ALA A 69 15.44 -2.12 -3.61
N LEU A 70 14.40 -1.44 -3.12
CA LEU A 70 13.27 -2.09 -2.47
C LEU A 70 12.48 -2.97 -3.42
N LEU A 71 12.21 -2.46 -4.63
CA LEU A 71 11.61 -3.25 -5.69
C LEU A 71 12.47 -4.49 -5.94
N ASP A 72 13.77 -4.35 -6.19
CA ASP A 72 14.66 -5.48 -6.47
C ASP A 72 14.69 -6.53 -5.35
N ALA A 73 14.51 -6.11 -4.09
CA ALA A 73 14.45 -7.00 -2.93
C ALA A 73 13.09 -7.70 -2.73
N MET A 74 12.02 -7.31 -3.43
CA MET A 74 10.71 -7.95 -3.23
C MET A 74 10.74 -9.43 -3.63
N PRO A 75 10.21 -10.34 -2.80
CA PRO A 75 10.10 -11.74 -3.17
C PRO A 75 9.12 -11.89 -4.34
N VAL A 76 9.29 -12.97 -5.11
CA VAL A 76 8.37 -13.29 -6.20
C VAL A 76 7.04 -13.73 -5.61
N SER A 77 6.00 -12.94 -5.84
CA SER A 77 4.61 -13.25 -5.49
C SER A 77 3.66 -12.60 -6.50
N PRO A 78 2.41 -13.08 -6.64
CA PRO A 78 1.43 -12.44 -7.49
C PRO A 78 1.21 -10.95 -7.15
N LEU A 79 1.21 -10.58 -5.87
CA LEU A 79 1.12 -9.17 -5.48
C LEU A 79 2.35 -8.39 -5.94
N ALA A 80 3.56 -8.91 -5.76
CA ALA A 80 4.78 -8.24 -6.21
C ALA A 80 4.82 -8.05 -7.73
N GLU A 81 4.35 -9.04 -8.50
CA GLU A 81 4.26 -8.94 -9.97
C GLU A 81 3.32 -7.82 -10.43
N VAL A 82 2.17 -7.65 -9.76
CA VAL A 82 1.21 -6.60 -10.09
C VAL A 82 1.68 -5.23 -9.60
N LEU A 83 2.21 -5.14 -8.38
CA LEU A 83 2.54 -3.87 -7.72
C LEU A 83 3.88 -3.28 -8.17
N ARG A 84 4.89 -4.10 -8.51
CA ARG A 84 6.21 -3.62 -8.94
C ARG A 84 6.18 -2.62 -10.11
N PRO A 85 5.48 -2.86 -11.22
CA PRO A 85 5.39 -1.86 -12.28
C PRO A 85 4.58 -0.63 -11.83
N LEU A 86 3.50 -0.83 -11.07
CA LEU A 86 2.65 0.27 -10.60
C LEU A 86 3.43 1.24 -9.70
N ALA A 87 4.27 0.71 -8.80
CA ALA A 87 5.06 1.49 -7.85
C ALA A 87 5.90 2.60 -8.52
N ARG A 88 6.40 2.35 -9.74
CA ARG A 88 7.21 3.33 -10.48
C ARG A 88 6.39 4.50 -11.01
N ASP A 89 5.09 4.29 -11.19
CA ASP A 89 4.18 5.22 -11.86
C ASP A 89 3.16 5.85 -10.90
N LEU A 90 3.34 5.70 -9.59
CA LEU A 90 2.47 6.32 -8.58
C LEU A 90 2.87 7.78 -8.35
N ASP A 91 1.87 8.60 -8.06
CA ASP A 91 2.03 9.94 -7.51
C ASP A 91 2.41 9.79 -6.04
N TRP A 92 3.72 9.68 -5.78
CA TRP A 92 4.24 9.52 -4.43
C TRP A 92 4.23 10.84 -3.67
N TYR A 93 3.77 10.82 -2.44
CA TYR A 93 3.66 12.01 -1.60
C TYR A 93 3.97 11.74 -0.14
N GLN A 94 4.38 12.80 0.55
CA GLN A 94 4.56 12.82 1.99
C GLN A 94 3.19 12.93 2.67
N ILE A 95 2.89 12.02 3.61
CA ILE A 95 1.58 12.00 4.28
C ILE A 95 1.48 13.10 5.34
N PHE A 96 2.55 13.31 6.10
CA PHE A 96 2.58 14.22 7.24
C PHE A 96 3.45 15.41 6.95
N ASP A 97 2.97 16.63 7.17
CA ASP A 97 3.87 17.78 7.22
C ASP A 97 4.75 17.74 8.48
N SER A 98 5.88 18.45 8.43
CA SER A 98 6.84 18.54 9.53
C SER A 98 6.51 19.63 10.56
N SER A 99 5.38 20.33 10.42
CA SER A 99 5.02 21.44 11.32
C SER A 99 4.48 20.94 12.67
N HIS A 100 3.78 19.80 12.65
CA HIS A 100 3.17 19.20 13.83
C HIS A 100 3.51 17.72 14.02
N THR A 101 4.38 17.18 13.16
CA THR A 101 4.79 15.77 13.18
C THR A 101 6.28 15.68 13.44
N ASP A 102 6.70 14.62 14.14
CA ASP A 102 8.12 14.31 14.29
C ASP A 102 8.82 14.34 12.91
N PRO A 103 9.93 15.09 12.75
CA PRO A 103 10.59 15.24 11.46
C PRO A 103 11.05 13.92 10.83
N SER A 104 11.40 12.91 11.64
CA SER A 104 11.76 11.58 11.16
C SER A 104 10.55 10.90 10.54
N LEU A 105 9.37 10.98 11.16
CA LEU A 105 8.14 10.44 10.57
C LEU A 105 7.71 11.24 9.33
N ALA A 106 7.73 12.56 9.39
CA ALA A 106 7.33 13.43 8.29
C ALA A 106 8.19 13.20 7.04
N GLY A 107 9.52 13.18 7.17
CA GLY A 107 10.42 12.90 6.04
C GLY A 107 10.58 11.40 5.74
N GLY A 108 10.09 10.54 6.64
CA GLY A 108 10.36 9.10 6.66
C GLY A 108 9.21 8.22 6.20
N LEU A 109 8.03 8.78 5.90
CA LEU A 109 6.86 8.01 5.48
C LEU A 109 6.21 8.61 4.23
N MET A 110 6.34 7.88 3.12
CA MET A 110 5.80 8.25 1.81
C MET A 110 4.70 7.28 1.41
N ALA A 111 3.69 7.78 0.71
CA ALA A 111 2.58 7.00 0.18
C ALA A 111 2.46 7.15 -1.33
N GLY A 112 2.10 6.06 -2.00
CA GLY A 112 1.63 6.08 -3.38
C GLY A 112 0.33 5.30 -3.47
N GLN A 113 -0.74 5.91 -3.99
CA GLN A 113 -2.04 5.24 -4.10
C GLN A 113 -2.20 4.61 -5.49
N VAL A 114 -2.69 3.38 -5.54
CA VAL A 114 -3.20 2.75 -6.76
C VAL A 114 -4.70 3.04 -6.89
N ILE A 115 -5.46 2.77 -5.82
CA ILE A 115 -6.88 3.11 -5.67
C ILE A 115 -7.01 4.10 -4.51
N GLY A 116 -7.76 5.18 -4.73
CA GLY A 116 -8.04 6.20 -3.71
C GLY A 116 -8.06 7.60 -4.30
N GLY A 117 -8.19 8.65 -3.48
CA GLY A 117 -8.30 10.04 -3.95
C GLY A 117 -7.10 10.54 -4.77
N ARG A 118 -5.91 9.96 -4.56
CA ARG A 118 -4.68 10.24 -5.34
C ARG A 118 -4.25 9.06 -6.21
N GLY A 119 -5.12 8.06 -6.36
CA GLY A 119 -4.81 6.83 -7.07
C GLY A 119 -4.89 6.98 -8.59
N LYS A 120 -4.22 6.07 -9.32
CA LYS A 120 -4.49 5.86 -10.76
C LYS A 120 -5.96 5.55 -11.02
N LEU A 121 -6.60 4.93 -10.04
CA LEU A 121 -8.03 4.66 -9.98
C LEU A 121 -8.62 5.47 -8.83
N HIS A 122 -9.33 6.55 -9.15
CA HIS A 122 -9.99 7.35 -8.15
C HIS A 122 -11.15 6.58 -7.50
N SER A 123 -11.15 6.55 -6.17
CA SER A 123 -12.26 6.07 -5.33
C SER A 123 -12.27 6.82 -4.00
N LYS A 124 -13.45 6.93 -3.37
CA LYS A 124 -13.62 7.47 -2.02
C LYS A 124 -13.91 6.37 -0.98
N ASP A 125 -14.24 5.17 -1.45
CA ASP A 125 -14.74 4.09 -0.61
C ASP A 125 -13.65 3.10 -0.21
N LEU A 126 -12.56 3.05 -0.99
CA LEU A 126 -11.43 2.16 -0.76
C LEU A 126 -10.11 2.85 -1.07
N TYR A 127 -9.11 2.57 -0.24
CA TYR A 127 -7.73 2.97 -0.48
C TYR A 127 -6.86 1.71 -0.59
N LEU A 128 -6.11 1.60 -1.69
CA LEU A 128 -5.08 0.59 -1.88
C LEU A 128 -3.86 1.28 -2.45
N GLY A 129 -2.70 1.04 -1.84
CA GLY A 129 -1.46 1.68 -2.25
C GLY A 129 -0.26 1.05 -1.60
N LEU A 130 0.84 1.78 -1.66
CA LEU A 130 2.13 1.41 -1.11
C LEU A 130 2.55 2.47 -0.11
N PHE A 131 3.16 2.03 0.99
CA PHE A 131 4.01 2.88 1.79
C PHE A 131 5.48 2.56 1.52
N LEU A 132 6.31 3.60 1.54
CA LEU A 132 7.75 3.49 1.64
C LEU A 132 8.15 4.18 2.93
N LEU A 133 8.73 3.42 3.85
CA LEU A 133 9.17 3.90 5.16
C LEU A 133 10.70 3.90 5.21
N ALA A 134 11.30 4.98 5.70
CA ALA A 134 12.73 5.02 5.99
C ALA A 134 13.07 4.12 7.20
N PRO A 135 14.33 3.71 7.38
CA PRO A 135 14.80 3.06 8.60
C PRO A 135 14.55 3.94 9.84
N HIS A 136 14.32 3.31 10.98
CA HIS A 136 14.16 3.98 12.28
C HIS A 136 13.02 5.01 12.37
N VAL A 137 11.97 4.82 11.56
CA VAL A 137 10.74 5.60 11.65
C VAL A 137 9.83 4.98 12.69
N THR A 138 9.21 5.82 13.51
CA THR A 138 8.10 5.44 14.39
C THR A 138 6.87 6.21 13.95
N TYR A 139 5.82 5.49 13.53
CA TYR A 139 4.48 6.03 13.39
C TYR A 139 3.73 5.73 14.70
N PRO A 140 3.51 6.74 15.57
CA PRO A 140 2.98 6.53 16.91
C PRO A 140 1.62 5.81 16.94
N LEU A 141 1.24 5.35 18.13
CA LEU A 141 -0.08 4.76 18.36
C LEU A 141 -1.21 5.64 17.81
N HIS A 142 -1.97 5.07 16.88
CA HIS A 142 -3.12 5.71 16.24
C HIS A 142 -4.23 4.67 16.00
N GLN A 143 -5.38 5.12 15.52
CA GLN A 143 -6.48 4.26 15.10
C GLN A 143 -7.36 5.00 14.10
N HIS A 144 -8.13 4.24 13.34
CA HIS A 144 -9.17 4.74 12.44
C HIS A 144 -10.30 3.70 12.31
N ALA A 145 -11.41 4.11 11.73
CA ALA A 145 -12.59 3.25 11.53
C ALA A 145 -12.39 2.21 10.42
N ALA A 146 -11.44 2.39 9.51
CA ALA A 146 -11.19 1.47 8.42
C ALA A 146 -10.53 0.16 8.92
N LEU A 147 -10.90 -0.96 8.29
CA LEU A 147 -10.08 -2.16 8.27
C LEU A 147 -8.79 -1.87 7.50
N GLU A 148 -7.64 -2.26 8.04
CA GLU A 148 -6.35 -2.10 7.38
C GLU A 148 -5.58 -3.42 7.37
N ILE A 149 -4.94 -3.72 6.23
CA ILE A 149 -4.09 -4.90 6.07
C ILE A 149 -2.76 -4.44 5.48
N TYR A 150 -1.69 -4.64 6.25
CA TYR A 150 -0.33 -4.44 5.77
C TYR A 150 0.21 -5.75 5.21
N HIS A 151 0.76 -5.72 4.00
CA HIS A 151 1.56 -6.81 3.45
C HIS A 151 2.95 -6.28 3.12
N VAL A 152 3.98 -6.87 3.73
CA VAL A 152 5.36 -6.37 3.58
C VAL A 152 5.91 -6.90 2.26
N LEU A 153 6.15 -6.01 1.31
CA LEU A 153 6.70 -6.39 0.01
C LEU A 153 8.22 -6.53 0.04
N SER A 154 8.92 -5.81 0.91
CA SER A 154 10.38 -5.86 1.08
C SER A 154 10.76 -5.26 2.43
N GLY A 155 11.90 -5.66 3.00
CA GLY A 155 12.37 -5.18 4.31
C GLY A 155 11.56 -5.75 5.47
N GLU A 156 11.47 -4.98 6.55
CA GLU A 156 10.78 -5.37 7.78
C GLU A 156 9.99 -4.23 8.42
N ILE A 157 9.01 -4.59 9.23
CA ILE A 157 8.28 -3.66 10.09
C ILE A 157 7.87 -4.33 11.40
N TYR A 158 7.84 -3.55 12.46
CA TYR A 158 7.30 -3.96 13.75
C TYR A 158 5.94 -3.32 13.96
N ILE A 159 4.91 -4.13 14.14
CA ILE A 159 3.52 -3.67 14.31
C ILE A 159 3.03 -4.06 15.70
N ARG A 160 2.55 -3.09 16.46
CA ARG A 160 2.03 -3.32 17.81
C ARG A 160 0.55 -3.00 17.89
N HIS A 161 -0.29 -3.99 18.21
CA HIS A 161 -1.75 -3.82 18.37
C HIS A 161 -2.14 -3.52 19.82
N GLY A 162 -2.02 -2.25 20.22
CA GLY A 162 -2.40 -1.74 21.53
C GLY A 162 -1.22 -1.50 22.46
N ARG A 163 -1.44 -0.68 23.49
CA ARG A 163 -0.37 -0.12 24.35
C ARG A 163 0.45 -1.16 25.10
N GLU A 164 -0.18 -2.26 25.50
CA GLU A 164 0.40 -3.27 26.40
C GLU A 164 0.85 -4.54 25.66
N LYS A 165 0.59 -4.64 24.36
CA LYS A 165 0.99 -5.81 23.57
C LYS A 165 2.45 -5.69 23.11
N LEU A 166 3.08 -6.84 22.91
CA LEU A 166 4.36 -6.91 22.23
C LEU A 166 4.20 -6.56 20.75
N SER A 167 5.25 -5.97 20.17
CA SER A 167 5.29 -5.74 18.72
C SER A 167 5.49 -7.06 18.00
N MET A 168 4.68 -7.30 16.97
CA MET A 168 4.88 -8.35 15.98
C MET A 168 5.97 -7.90 15.02
N HIS A 169 6.90 -8.79 14.69
CA HIS A 169 7.88 -8.57 13.63
C HIS A 169 7.29 -9.15 12.34
N VAL A 170 7.13 -8.31 11.32
CA VAL A 170 6.52 -8.66 10.04
C VAL A 170 7.55 -8.39 8.95
N THR A 171 7.92 -9.44 8.23
CA THR A 171 8.98 -9.44 7.22
C THR A 171 8.43 -9.66 5.81
N ALA A 172 9.27 -9.51 4.79
CA ALA A 172 8.86 -9.64 3.39
C ALA A 172 8.06 -10.94 3.11
N GLY A 173 6.87 -10.79 2.54
CA GLY A 173 5.92 -11.88 2.28
C GLY A 173 4.93 -12.15 3.41
N GLU A 174 5.13 -11.58 4.60
CA GLU A 174 4.19 -11.66 5.72
C GLU A 174 3.18 -10.50 5.69
N HIS A 175 2.15 -10.61 6.51
CA HIS A 175 1.10 -9.60 6.60
C HIS A 175 0.65 -9.40 8.05
N SER A 176 -0.02 -8.28 8.30
CA SER A 176 -0.72 -8.00 9.54
C SER A 176 -2.11 -7.46 9.24
N VAL A 177 -3.11 -7.99 9.94
CA VAL A 177 -4.48 -7.51 9.87
C VAL A 177 -4.76 -6.62 11.07
N THR A 178 -5.12 -5.37 10.81
CA THR A 178 -5.48 -4.36 11.79
C THR A 178 -6.99 -4.08 11.71
N PRO A 179 -7.81 -4.67 12.60
CA PRO A 179 -9.26 -4.50 12.55
C PRO A 179 -9.70 -3.04 12.74
N PRO A 180 -10.94 -2.69 12.33
CA PRO A 180 -11.54 -1.39 12.63
C PRO A 180 -11.35 -0.97 14.09
N HIS A 181 -10.93 0.28 14.30
CA HIS A 181 -10.68 0.89 15.63
C HIS A 181 -9.60 0.19 16.47
N GLN A 182 -8.81 -0.74 15.91
CA GLN A 182 -7.67 -1.30 16.62
C GLN A 182 -6.60 -0.21 16.77
N VAL A 183 -6.24 0.15 18.00
CA VAL A 183 -5.07 1.02 18.24
C VAL A 183 -3.81 0.29 17.81
N HIS A 184 -2.98 0.92 16.99
CA HIS A 184 -1.77 0.32 16.46
C HIS A 184 -0.63 1.33 16.24
N GLU A 185 0.61 0.83 16.27
CA GLU A 185 1.84 1.58 16.05
C GLU A 185 2.72 0.81 15.08
N LEU A 186 3.43 1.53 14.20
CA LEU A 186 4.39 0.98 13.26
C LEU A 186 5.79 1.50 13.59
N ARG A 187 6.79 0.60 13.53
CA ARG A 187 8.19 0.96 13.68
C ARG A 187 9.03 0.24 12.64
N THR A 188 9.95 0.92 11.99
CA THR A 188 10.93 0.28 11.10
C THR A 188 12.25 0.03 11.83
N GLY A 189 12.90 -1.09 11.47
CA GLY A 189 14.22 -1.47 11.97
C GLY A 189 15.34 -0.82 11.15
N THR A 190 16.42 -1.58 10.95
CA THR A 190 17.53 -1.20 10.06
C THR A 190 17.29 -1.61 8.62
N GLU A 191 16.46 -2.62 8.37
CA GLU A 191 16.15 -3.11 7.03
C GLU A 191 14.91 -2.39 6.49
N ALA A 192 15.11 -1.31 5.73
CA ALA A 192 14.03 -0.57 5.09
C ALA A 192 14.41 0.03 3.74
#